data_AF-A0A4V3C9N6-F1
#
_entry.id   AF-A0A4V3C9N6-F1
#
_cell.length_a   1.000
_cell.length_b   1.000
_cell.length_c   1.000
_cell.angle_alpha   90.00
_cell.angle_beta   90.00
_cell.angle_gamma   90.00
#
_symmetry.space_group_name_H-M   'P 1'
#
loop_
_entity.id
_entity.type
_entity.pdbx_description
1 polymer ?
#
loop_
_entity_poly.entity_id
_entity_poly.type
_entity_poly.pdbx_seq_one_letter_code
_entity_poly.pdbx_strand_id
1 'polypeptide(L)' 'MAGAGAGPGAWLGPGAWLGPGAWLGPGAWLGLGAWLGLGAWLGLGAWLGLGAWLGLGAWLGWADAIILKTRHHSAGTP' A
#
# COMPACT_ATOMS: atom_id res chain seq x y z
N MET A 1 -1.88 -18.10 8.83
CA MET A 1 -3.04 -17.40 8.25
C MET A 1 -2.71 -15.91 8.21
N ALA A 2 -2.12 -15.40 7.12
CA ALA A 2 -1.84 -13.98 6.99
C ALA A 2 -2.81 -13.40 5.95
N GLY A 3 -4.03 -13.09 6.38
CA GLY A 3 -4.98 -12.37 5.54
C GLY A 3 -4.52 -10.93 5.34
N ALA A 4 -4.77 -10.35 4.17
CA ALA A 4 -4.62 -8.92 3.99
C ALA A 4 -5.62 -8.19 4.89
N GLY A 5 -5.20 -7.12 5.56
CA GLY A 5 -6.02 -6.34 6.47
C GLY A 5 -6.17 -4.89 6.02
N ALA A 6 -7.33 -4.29 6.31
CA ALA A 6 -7.58 -2.87 6.08
C ALA A 6 -8.16 -2.23 7.34
N GLY A 7 -7.58 -1.09 7.72
CA GLY A 7 -7.99 -0.30 8.87
C GLY A 7 -9.27 0.51 8.58
N PRO A 8 -9.88 1.08 9.64
CA PRO A 8 -11.07 1.92 9.51
C PRO A 8 -10.85 3.08 8.53
N GLY A 9 -11.78 3.26 7.58
CA GLY A 9 -11.70 4.33 6.58
C GLY A 9 -10.60 4.13 5.53
N ALA A 10 -9.93 2.98 5.50
CA ALA A 10 -9.07 2.63 4.38
C ALA A 10 -9.90 2.44 3.11
N TRP A 11 -9.37 2.87 1.96
CA TRP A 11 -10.07 2.77 0.69
C TRP A 11 -9.19 2.11 -0.37
N LEU A 12 -9.79 1.17 -1.11
CA LEU A 12 -9.16 0.42 -2.19
C LEU A 12 -9.76 0.82 -3.52
N GLY A 13 -8.91 1.26 -4.44
CA GLY A 13 -9.29 1.64 -5.78
C GLY A 13 -9.69 0.45 -6.65
N PRO A 14 -10.45 0.69 -7.72
CA PRO A 14 -10.76 -0.37 -8.66
C PRO A 14 -9.48 -0.99 -9.24
N GLY A 15 -9.41 -2.32 -9.26
CA GLY A 15 -8.21 -3.06 -9.68
C GLY A 15 -7.02 -2.96 -8.71
N ALA A 16 -7.20 -2.37 -7.52
CA ALA A 16 -6.22 -2.45 -6.45
C ALA A 16 -6.07 -3.89 -5.96
N TRP A 17 -4.85 -4.27 -5.57
CA TRP A 17 -4.58 -5.60 -5.02
C TRP A 17 -3.75 -5.52 -3.75
N LEU A 18 -4.09 -6.36 -2.78
CA LEU A 18 -3.36 -6.53 -1.54
C LEU A 18 -2.79 -7.94 -1.47
N GLY A 19 -1.48 -8.03 -1.30
CA GLY A 19 -0.77 -9.27 -1.10
C GLY A 19 -1.10 -9.90 0.24
N PRO A 20 -0.85 -11.21 0.40
CA PRO A 20 -1.03 -11.87 1.68
C PRO A 20 -0.16 -11.20 2.76
N GLY A 21 -0.72 -10.97 3.95
CA GLY A 21 -0.06 -10.23 5.02
C GLY A 21 0.15 -8.73 4.76
N ALA A 22 -0.37 -8.18 3.66
CA ALA A 22 -0.42 -6.74 3.45
C ALA A 22 -1.39 -6.07 4.43
N TRP A 23 -1.08 -4.86 4.88
CA TRP A 23 -1.97 -4.09 5.74
C TRP A 23 -2.12 -2.66 5.27
N LEU A 24 -3.36 -2.18 5.24
CA LEU A 24 -3.70 -0.78 5.08
C LEU A 24 -4.08 -0.19 6.43
N GLY A 25 -3.44 0.91 6.79
CA GLY A 25 -3.75 1.66 7.99
C GLY A 25 -5.06 2.43 7.89
N PRO A 26 -5.55 2.97 9.02
CA PRO A 26 -6.76 3.75 9.02
C PRO A 26 -6.60 5.00 8.13
N GLY A 27 -7.62 5.30 7.33
CA GLY A 27 -7.58 6.40 6.36
C GLY A 27 -6.55 6.23 5.23
N ALA A 28 -5.91 5.07 5.10
CA ALA A 28 -5.00 4.78 3.99
C ALA A 28 -5.78 4.68 2.67
N TRP A 29 -5.21 5.21 1.59
CA TRP A 29 -5.84 5.16 0.27
C TRP A 29 -4.95 4.40 -0.72
N LEU A 30 -5.51 3.40 -1.39
CA LEU A 30 -4.89 2.69 -2.50
C LEU A 30 -5.59 3.10 -3.80
N GLY A 31 -4.84 3.62 -4.76
CA GLY A 31 -5.34 4.10 -6.04
C GLY A 31 -5.73 2.97 -7.00
N LEU A 32 -6.31 3.35 -8.14
CA LEU A 32 -6.67 2.42 -9.21
C LEU A 32 -5.44 1.62 -9.68
N GLY A 33 -5.57 0.30 -9.79
CA GLY A 33 -4.49 -0.56 -10.27
C GLY A 33 -3.23 -0.58 -9.39
N ALA A 34 -3.31 -0.06 -8.16
CA ALA A 34 -2.20 -0.08 -7.23
C ALA A 34 -2.03 -1.47 -6.60
N TRP A 35 -0.80 -1.86 -6.30
CA TRP A 35 -0.48 -3.18 -5.77
C TRP A 35 0.31 -3.05 -4.49
N LEU A 36 -0.16 -3.68 -3.42
CA LEU A 36 0.60 -3.84 -2.19
C LEU A 36 1.15 -5.27 -2.14
N GLY A 37 2.46 -5.43 -2.05
CA GLY A 37 3.12 -6.73 -2.00
C GLY A 37 2.91 -7.48 -0.69
N LEU A 38 3.40 -8.72 -0.64
CA LEU A 38 3.30 -9.57 0.55
C LEU A 38 4.07 -8.93 1.72
N GLY A 39 3.41 -8.85 2.88
CA GLY A 39 3.96 -8.22 4.08
C GLY A 39 4.15 -6.70 4.01
N ALA A 40 3.63 -6.03 2.98
CA ALA A 40 3.72 -4.58 2.86
C ALA A 40 2.74 -3.88 3.82
N TRP A 41 3.13 -2.71 4.31
CA TRP A 41 2.34 -1.94 5.28
C TRP A 41 2.17 -0.50 4.79
N LEU A 42 0.93 -0.06 4.64
CA LEU A 42 0.59 1.35 4.47
C LEU A 42 0.12 1.90 5.81
N GLY A 43 0.74 2.97 6.29
CA GLY A 43 0.43 3.61 7.56
C GLY A 43 -0.84 4.46 7.54
N LEU A 44 -1.11 5.12 8.67
CA LEU A 44 -2.24 6.01 8.85
C LEU A 44 -2.21 7.17 7.83
N GLY A 45 -3.29 7.34 7.07
CA GLY A 45 -3.42 8.42 6.10
C GLY A 45 -2.43 8.37 4.93
N ALA A 46 -1.73 7.24 4.74
CA ALA A 46 -0.81 7.07 3.62
C ALA A 46 -1.59 6.96 2.30
N TRP A 47 -1.03 7.50 1.23
CA TRP A 47 -1.64 7.43 -0.10
C TRP A 47 -0.74 6.74 -1.11
N LEU A 48 -1.27 5.71 -1.77
CA LEU A 48 -0.64 5.03 -2.89
C LEU A 48 -1.38 5.39 -4.19
N GLY A 49 -0.70 6.07 -5.10
CA GLY A 49 -1.28 6.59 -6.34
C GLY A 49 -1.64 5.53 -7.40
N LEU A 50 -2.18 5.99 -8.52
CA LEU A 50 -2.62 5.17 -9.65
C LEU A 50 -1.46 4.33 -10.23
N GLY A 51 -1.63 3.00 -10.29
CA GLY A 51 -0.62 2.09 -10.84
C GLY A 51 0.69 2.00 -10.03
N ALA A 52 0.69 2.47 -8.78
CA ALA A 52 1.84 2.36 -7.90
C ALA A 52 1.99 0.93 -7.35
N TRP A 53 3.23 0.51 -7.13
CA TRP A 53 3.58 -0.85 -6.72
C TRP A 53 4.46 -0.78 -5.48
N LEU A 54 3.98 -1.29 -4.34
CA LEU A 54 4.76 -1.46 -3.12
C LEU A 54 5.30 -2.89 -3.08
N GLY A 55 6.62 -3.03 -2.97
CA GLY A 55 7.30 -4.32 -2.96
C GLY A 55 7.13 -5.11 -1.65
N LEU A 56 7.71 -6.31 -1.63
CA LEU A 56 7.73 -7.20 -0.47
C LEU A 56 8.34 -6.49 0.76
N GLY A 57 7.65 -6.53 1.89
CA GLY A 57 8.16 -5.96 3.15
C GLY A 57 8.31 -4.44 3.16
N ALA A 58 7.79 -3.73 2.16
CA ALA A 58 7.84 -2.27 2.14
C ALA A 58 6.93 -1.66 3.21
N TRP A 59 7.43 -0.65 3.91
CA TRP A 59 6.72 0.05 4.98
C TRP A 59 6.58 1.52 4.62
N LEU A 60 5.35 2.01 4.66
CA LEU A 60 5.03 3.40 4.37
C LEU A 60 4.37 4.03 5.59
N GLY A 61 4.92 5.15 6.08
CA GLY A 61 4.59 5.71 7.38
C GLY A 61 3.40 6.67 7.36
N TRP A 62 3.26 7.42 8.46
CA TRP A 62 2.25 8.47 8.57
C TRP A 62 2.56 9.61 7.59
N ALA A 63 1.54 10.04 6.85
CA ALA A 63 1.60 11.14 5.88
C ALA A 63 2.50 10.93 4.64
N ASP A 64 2.93 9.69 4.36
CA ASP A 64 3.60 9.38 3.10
C ASP A 64 2.58 9.37 1.95
N ALA A 65 2.71 10.33 1.03
CA ALA A 65 1.96 10.36 -0.22
C ALA A 65 2.87 9.91 -1.37
N ILE A 66 2.80 8.62 -1.71
CA ILE A 66 3.44 8.10 -2.91
C ILE A 66 2.50 8.35 -4.11
N ILE A 67 2.65 9.52 -4.72
CA ILE A 67 2.00 9.88 -5.99
C ILE A 67 2.92 9.47 -7.15
N LEU A 68 3.02 8.17 -7.42
CA LEU A 68 3.83 7.70 -8.54
C LEU A 68 3.00 7.75 -9.83
N LYS A 69 3.22 8.80 -10.63
CA LYS A 69 3.31 8.56 -12.08
C LYS A 69 4.54 7.68 -12.26
N THR A 70 4.31 6.39 -12.54
CA THR A 70 5.32 5.40 -12.96
C THR A 70 6.43 5.03 -11.97
N ARG A 71 6.41 3.76 -11.55
CA ARG A 71 7.53 2.90 -11.12
C ARG A 71 8.54 3.51 -10.13
N HIS A 72 8.37 3.22 -8.84
CA HIS A 72 9.51 3.14 -7.93
C HIS A 72 9.60 1.76 -7.29
N HIS A 73 10.70 1.09 -7.60
CA HIS A 73 11.16 -0.13 -7.00
C HIS A 73 11.89 0.27 -5.70
N SER A 74 11.17 0.45 -4.61
CA SER A 74 11.81 0.71 -3.32
C SER A 74 12.19 -0.62 -2.67
N ALA A 75 13.36 -1.13 -3.06
CA ALA A 75 14.10 -2.10 -2.27
C ALA A 75 14.66 -1.37 -1.04
N GLY A 76 13.96 -1.47 0.09
CA GLY A 76 14.40 -0.93 1.36
C GLY A 76 14.21 -1.97 2.46
N THR A 77 15.28 -2.70 2.76
CA THR A 77 15.52 -3.46 4.01
C THR A 77 17.01 -3.31 4.33
N PRO A 78 17.46 -3.48 5.58
CA PRO A 78 16.80 -4.13 6.72
C PRO A 78 16.13 -3.21 7.74
#